data_AF-A0AA35LP48-F1
#
_entry.id   AF-A0AA35LP48-F1
#
_cell.length_a   1.000
_cell.length_b   1.000
_cell.length_c   1.000
_cell.angle_alpha   90.00
_cell.angle_beta   90.00
_cell.angle_gamma   90.00
#
_symmetry.space_group_name_H-M   'P 1'
#
loop_
_entity.id
_entity.type
_entity.pdbx_description
1 polymer ?
#
loop_
_entity_poly.entity_id
_entity_poly.type
_entity_poly.pdbx_seq_one_letter_code
_entity_poly.pdbx_strand_id
1 'polypeptide(L)'
;MGSAQLRFQAFLQRPGFVGDLLGRLEAQTGVRRDYLAAGAIAFLGLYLMFGYGASLLCNLIGFVYPAYVSIKAIESSTKDDDTTWLTYWVVYGLFSVAEFFSDTFLYWFPFYYAGKCLFLLWCMAPVSWNGSQVLYRNVIRPWFLKHHQTVDSVLSDLGGRAAHVASTVSREGAIAFLGLYLMFGYGASLLCNLIGFVYPAYVSIKAIESSTKDDDTTWLTYWVVYGIFSVAEFFSDTFLYWFPFYYAGKCLFLLWCMAPVSWNGSQVLYRNVIRPWFLKHHQTVDSVLSDLGGRAAHVASTVSREASKEAMRTALRTED
;
A
#
# COMPACT_ATOMS: atom_id res chain seq x y z
N MET A 1 13.22 35.62 8.19
CA MET A 1 12.61 34.68 9.16
C MET A 1 11.09 34.82 9.30
N GLY A 2 10.47 36.01 9.17
CA GLY A 2 9.02 36.18 9.42
C GLY A 2 8.02 35.59 8.40
N SER A 3 8.39 35.43 7.12
CA SER A 3 7.40 35.03 6.09
C SER A 3 7.00 33.55 6.15
N ALA A 4 7.91 32.64 6.47
CA ALA A 4 7.62 31.20 6.58
C ALA A 4 6.75 30.90 7.82
N GLN A 5 7.03 31.55 8.95
CA GLN A 5 6.23 31.40 10.19
C GLN A 5 4.81 31.95 10.04
N LEU A 6 4.64 33.15 9.45
CA LEU A 6 3.31 33.72 9.17
C LEU A 6 2.49 32.84 8.22
N ARG A 7 3.15 32.18 7.25
CA ARG A 7 2.49 31.26 6.30
C ARG A 7 2.10 29.94 6.94
N PHE A 8 2.96 29.41 7.80
CA PHE A 8 2.66 28.22 8.60
C PHE A 8 1.54 28.48 9.61
N GLN A 9 1.49 29.68 10.21
CA GLN A 9 0.36 30.09 11.05
C GLN A 9 -0.94 30.22 10.26
N ALA A 10 -0.92 30.89 9.10
CA ALA A 10 -2.11 30.98 8.23
C ALA A 10 -2.59 29.60 7.73
N PHE A 11 -1.67 28.65 7.58
CA PHE A 11 -1.92 27.27 7.22
C PHE A 11 -2.64 26.47 8.33
N LEU A 12 -2.30 26.72 9.60
CA LEU A 12 -2.88 26.02 10.76
C LEU A 12 -4.20 26.62 11.25
N GLN A 13 -4.47 27.88 10.89
CA GLN A 13 -5.69 28.59 11.23
C GLN A 13 -6.85 28.32 10.26
N ARG A 14 -6.64 27.56 9.19
CA ARG A 14 -7.73 27.19 8.27
C ARG A 14 -8.76 26.28 8.95
N PRO A 15 -10.07 26.59 8.82
CA PRO A 15 -11.13 25.74 9.35
C PRO A 15 -11.17 24.39 8.61
N GLY A 16 -11.39 23.31 9.36
CA GLY A 16 -11.32 21.92 8.88
C GLY A 16 -11.00 20.97 10.03
N PHE A 17 -11.09 19.66 9.82
CA PHE A 17 -10.92 18.66 10.89
C PHE A 17 -9.61 18.83 11.66
N VAL A 18 -8.49 19.04 10.96
CA VAL A 18 -7.18 19.22 11.61
C VAL A 18 -7.09 20.59 12.30
N GLY A 19 -7.72 21.63 11.73
CA GLY A 19 -7.78 22.96 12.34
C GLY A 19 -8.60 22.97 13.63
N ASP A 20 -9.71 22.24 13.66
CA ASP A 20 -10.60 22.09 14.81
C ASP A 20 -9.94 21.24 15.90
N LEU A 21 -9.24 20.17 15.53
CA LEU A 21 -8.47 19.34 16.46
C LEU A 21 -7.32 20.14 17.09
N LEU A 22 -6.54 20.86 16.29
CA LEU A 22 -5.48 21.74 16.80
C LEU A 22 -6.03 22.87 17.67
N GLY A 23 -7.21 23.40 17.33
CA GLY A 23 -7.89 24.42 18.14
C GLY A 23 -8.37 23.88 19.49
N ARG A 24 -8.89 22.65 19.54
CA ARG A 24 -9.24 21.97 20.79
C ARG A 24 -8.01 21.70 21.66
N LEU A 25 -6.92 21.25 21.03
CA LEU A 25 -5.65 20.98 21.73
C LEU A 25 -5.01 22.27 22.25
N GLU A 26 -5.04 23.36 21.49
CA GLU A 26 -4.60 24.68 21.93
C GLU A 26 -5.43 25.17 23.13
N ALA A 27 -6.75 25.02 23.08
CA ALA A 27 -7.64 25.42 24.17
C ALA A 27 -7.42 24.61 25.46
N GLN A 28 -7.02 23.33 25.35
CA GLN A 28 -6.74 22.48 26.51
C GLN A 28 -5.32 22.63 27.07
N THR A 29 -4.32 22.82 26.20
CA THR A 29 -2.90 22.83 26.58
C THR A 29 -2.31 24.23 26.75
N GLY A 30 -2.97 25.25 26.20
CA GLY A 30 -2.44 26.62 26.13
C GLY A 30 -1.28 26.80 25.14
N VAL A 31 -0.88 25.74 24.43
CA VAL A 31 0.23 25.77 23.47
C VAL A 31 -0.29 26.19 22.10
N ARG A 32 0.41 27.12 21.46
CA ARG A 32 0.07 27.61 20.12
C ARG A 32 0.07 26.49 19.08
N ARG A 33 -0.88 26.55 18.13
CA ARG A 33 -1.05 25.53 17.07
C ARG A 33 0.21 25.28 16.23
N ASP A 34 1.03 26.30 16.01
CA ASP A 34 2.28 26.21 15.25
C ASP A 34 3.30 25.29 15.91
N TYR A 35 3.49 25.42 17.22
CA TYR A 35 4.35 24.49 17.96
C TYR A 35 3.75 23.09 18.06
N LEU A 36 2.44 22.95 18.19
CA LEU A 36 1.78 21.64 18.21
C LEU A 36 1.95 20.90 16.87
N ALA A 37 1.76 21.57 15.74
CA ALA A 37 1.92 20.96 14.42
C ALA A 37 3.37 20.64 14.08
N ALA A 38 4.30 21.57 14.35
CA ALA A 38 5.72 21.32 14.16
C ALA A 38 6.23 20.19 15.07
N GLY A 39 5.77 20.17 16.33
CA GLY A 39 6.05 19.11 17.28
C GLY A 39 5.51 17.74 16.83
N ALA A 40 4.29 17.70 16.29
CA ALA A 40 3.70 16.46 15.76
C ALA A 40 4.48 15.92 14.55
N ILE A 41 4.91 16.80 13.62
CA ILE A 41 5.72 16.39 12.47
C ILE A 41 7.10 15.89 12.92
N ALA A 42 7.77 16.61 13.83
CA ALA A 42 9.06 16.21 14.37
C ALA A 42 8.97 14.90 15.15
N PHE A 43 7.92 14.73 15.96
CA PHE A 43 7.64 13.50 16.69
C PHE A 43 7.37 12.33 15.73
N LEU A 44 6.57 12.55 14.68
CA LEU A 44 6.32 11.53 13.65
C LEU A 44 7.61 11.11 12.93
N GLY A 45 8.45 12.08 12.57
CA GLY A 45 9.76 11.82 11.96
C GLY A 45 10.67 11.01 12.89
N LEU A 46 10.77 11.42 14.16
CA LEU A 46 11.57 10.70 15.17
C LEU A 46 11.00 9.30 15.47
N TYR A 47 9.67 9.16 15.51
CA TYR A 47 9.01 7.88 15.69
C TYR A 47 9.24 6.95 14.49
N LEU A 48 9.28 7.47 13.27
CA LEU A 48 9.64 6.71 12.07
C LEU A 48 11.12 6.29 12.05
N MET A 49 11.99 7.02 12.77
CA MET A 49 13.43 6.72 12.87
C MET A 49 13.77 5.75 14.02
N PHE A 50 13.08 5.85 15.16
CA PHE A 50 13.45 5.14 16.40
C PHE A 50 12.29 4.40 17.07
N GLY A 51 11.07 4.50 16.54
CA GLY A 51 9.87 3.96 17.15
C GLY A 51 9.65 2.48 16.83
N TYR A 52 9.28 1.71 17.86
CA TYR A 52 8.96 0.29 17.77
C TYR A 52 7.77 -0.05 16.83
N GLY A 53 7.00 0.95 16.37
CA GLY A 53 5.88 0.77 15.44
C GLY A 53 6.01 1.52 14.11
N ALA A 54 7.21 1.93 13.71
CA ALA A 54 7.45 2.59 12.42
C ALA A 54 7.04 1.71 11.22
N SER A 55 7.30 0.39 11.31
CA SER A 55 6.89 -0.59 10.29
C SER A 55 5.37 -0.65 10.14
N LEU A 56 4.63 -0.75 11.26
CA LEU A 56 3.16 -0.73 11.25
C LEU A 56 2.64 0.55 10.60
N LEU A 57 3.18 1.71 10.98
CA LEU A 57 2.75 2.98 10.41
C LEU A 57 3.00 3.04 8.89
N CYS A 58 4.16 2.60 8.42
CA CYS A 58 4.47 2.54 6.99
C CYS A 58 3.52 1.59 6.24
N ASN A 59 3.21 0.43 6.83
CA ASN A 59 2.29 -0.55 6.24
C ASN A 59 0.86 0.00 6.21
N LEU A 60 0.40 0.67 7.27
CA LEU A 60 -0.91 1.32 7.28
C LEU A 60 -1.01 2.37 6.17
N ILE A 61 0.01 3.21 5.99
CA ILE A 61 0.04 4.18 4.88
C ILE A 61 0.06 3.44 3.53
N GLY A 62 0.87 2.39 3.41
CA GLY A 62 1.04 1.54 2.22
C GLY A 62 -0.23 0.81 1.76
N PHE A 63 -1.13 0.48 2.69
CA PHE A 63 -2.35 -0.28 2.41
C PHE A 63 -3.63 0.55 2.51
N VAL A 64 -3.82 1.33 3.58
CA VAL A 64 -5.11 1.96 3.90
C VAL A 64 -5.45 3.07 2.91
N TYR A 65 -4.51 3.99 2.65
CA TYR A 65 -4.77 5.11 1.74
C TYR A 65 -4.98 4.62 0.30
N PRO A 66 -4.09 3.80 -0.29
CA PRO A 66 -4.32 3.26 -1.63
C PRO A 66 -5.57 2.41 -1.74
N ALA A 67 -5.92 1.61 -0.72
CA ALA A 67 -7.15 0.83 -0.75
C ALA A 67 -8.37 1.74 -0.81
N TYR A 68 -8.39 2.83 -0.04
CA TYR A 68 -9.48 3.80 -0.09
C TYR A 68 -9.62 4.45 -1.48
N VAL A 69 -8.52 4.93 -2.07
CA VAL A 69 -8.59 5.55 -3.40
C VAL A 69 -8.87 4.53 -4.50
N SER A 70 -8.42 3.29 -4.35
CA SER A 70 -8.77 2.18 -5.25
C SER A 70 -10.26 1.85 -5.20
N ILE A 71 -10.91 1.89 -4.02
CA ILE A 71 -12.38 1.75 -3.92
C ILE A 71 -13.08 2.87 -4.71
N LYS A 72 -12.57 4.09 -4.64
CA LYS A 72 -13.09 5.22 -5.42
C LYS A 72 -12.92 5.03 -6.92
N ALA A 73 -11.77 4.50 -7.35
CA ALA A 73 -11.52 4.18 -8.76
C ALA A 73 -12.53 3.13 -9.24
N ILE A 74 -12.71 2.04 -8.48
CA ILE A 74 -13.66 0.95 -8.80
C ILE A 74 -15.10 1.45 -8.93
N GLU A 75 -15.55 2.38 -8.07
CA GLU A 75 -16.90 2.96 -8.13
C GLU A 75 -17.03 4.10 -9.16
N SER A 76 -15.93 4.55 -9.77
CA SER A 76 -15.95 5.57 -10.81
C SER A 76 -16.35 4.98 -12.17
N SER A 77 -16.83 5.83 -13.07
CA SER A 77 -17.13 5.42 -14.46
C SER A 77 -15.89 5.28 -15.34
N THR A 78 -14.74 5.81 -14.90
CA THR A 78 -13.49 5.88 -15.67
C THR A 78 -12.57 4.74 -15.28
N LYS A 79 -12.19 3.90 -16.26
CA LYS A 79 -11.33 2.74 -16.01
C LYS A 79 -9.83 3.02 -16.01
N ASP A 80 -9.42 4.21 -16.44
CA ASP A 80 -8.00 4.60 -16.43
C ASP A 80 -7.46 4.79 -15.00
N ASP A 81 -8.34 5.19 -14.07
CA ASP A 81 -8.01 5.27 -12.65
C ASP A 81 -7.75 3.87 -12.07
N ASP A 82 -8.50 2.86 -12.53
CA ASP A 82 -8.30 1.47 -12.10
C ASP A 82 -6.91 0.97 -12.49
N THR A 83 -6.51 1.19 -13.75
CA THR A 83 -5.16 0.84 -14.22
C THR A 83 -4.08 1.56 -13.39
N THR A 84 -4.29 2.83 -13.07
CA THR A 84 -3.30 3.62 -12.33
C THR A 84 -3.04 3.06 -10.93
N TRP A 85 -4.10 2.75 -10.19
CA TRP A 85 -3.98 2.17 -8.86
C TRP A 85 -3.54 0.71 -8.90
N LEU A 86 -3.94 -0.05 -9.93
CA LEU A 86 -3.45 -1.41 -10.13
C LEU A 86 -1.93 -1.43 -10.36
N THR A 87 -1.39 -0.48 -11.13
CA THR A 87 0.07 -0.31 -11.29
C THR A 87 0.77 -0.02 -9.96
N TYR A 88 0.17 0.81 -9.10
CA TYR A 88 0.67 1.03 -7.74
C TYR A 88 0.74 -0.30 -6.97
N TRP A 89 -0.32 -1.10 -6.99
CA TRP A 89 -0.37 -2.37 -6.27
C TRP A 89 0.62 -3.41 -6.81
N VAL A 90 0.85 -3.45 -8.12
CA VAL A 90 1.91 -4.27 -8.73
C VAL A 90 3.29 -3.89 -8.19
N VAL A 91 3.61 -2.59 -8.22
CA VAL A 91 4.89 -2.06 -7.72
C VAL A 91 5.03 -2.34 -6.24
N TYR A 92 3.97 -2.13 -5.47
CA TYR A 92 3.92 -2.42 -4.04
C TYR A 92 4.12 -3.91 -3.75
N GLY A 93 3.50 -4.80 -4.53
CA GLY A 93 3.64 -6.25 -4.36
C GLY A 93 5.06 -6.73 -4.61
N LEU A 94 5.70 -6.26 -5.69
CA LEU A 94 7.11 -6.54 -5.96
C LEU A 94 8.03 -5.95 -4.89
N PHE A 95 7.74 -4.74 -4.44
CA PHE A 95 8.47 -4.09 -3.35
C PHE A 95 8.34 -4.88 -2.04
N SER A 96 7.15 -5.39 -1.71
CA SER A 96 6.89 -6.18 -0.50
C SER A 96 7.66 -7.51 -0.49
N VAL A 97 7.80 -8.15 -1.66
CA VAL A 97 8.64 -9.35 -1.81
C VAL A 97 10.11 -9.02 -1.58
N ALA A 98 10.60 -7.91 -2.14
CA ALA A 98 11.96 -7.44 -1.90
C ALA A 98 12.18 -7.01 -0.44
N GLU A 99 11.15 -6.44 0.19
CA GLU A 99 11.15 -6.02 1.59
C GLU A 99 11.38 -7.20 2.52
N PHE A 100 10.72 -8.34 2.29
CA PHE A 100 10.90 -9.53 3.11
C PHE A 100 12.38 -9.94 3.26
N PHE A 101 13.14 -9.86 2.16
CA PHE A 101 14.58 -10.11 2.19
C PHE A 101 15.33 -8.93 2.83
N SER A 102 14.92 -7.70 2.53
CA SER A 102 15.56 -6.48 3.02
C SER A 102 15.46 -6.33 4.54
N ASP A 103 14.34 -6.69 5.16
CA ASP A 103 14.16 -6.66 6.62
C ASP A 103 15.18 -7.57 7.31
N THR A 104 15.53 -8.71 6.70
CA THR A 104 16.56 -9.61 7.25
C THR A 104 17.95 -8.96 7.28
N PHE A 105 18.28 -8.08 6.32
CA PHE A 105 19.61 -7.48 6.18
C PHE A 105 19.72 -6.03 6.67
N LEU A 106 18.63 -5.27 6.67
CA LEU A 106 18.59 -3.83 6.85
C LEU A 106 17.83 -3.38 8.11
N TYR A 107 17.32 -4.29 8.94
CA TYR A 107 16.61 -3.93 10.19
C TYR A 107 17.42 -3.02 11.12
N TRP A 108 18.76 -3.09 11.05
CA TRP A 108 19.67 -2.31 11.88
C TRP A 108 19.95 -0.89 11.32
N PHE A 109 19.49 -0.59 10.09
CA PHE A 109 19.75 0.71 9.46
C PHE A 109 18.72 1.76 9.86
N PRO A 110 19.11 2.83 10.59
CA PRO A 110 18.18 3.74 11.28
C PRO A 110 17.31 4.62 10.37
N PHE A 111 17.62 4.72 9.08
CA PHE A 111 16.81 5.49 8.11
C PHE A 111 15.96 4.63 7.18
N TYR A 112 15.93 3.31 7.38
CA TYR A 112 15.24 2.37 6.49
C TYR A 112 13.74 2.67 6.37
N TYR A 113 13.02 2.78 7.50
CA TYR A 113 11.58 3.03 7.51
C TYR A 113 11.21 4.44 7.01
N ALA A 114 12.07 5.43 7.24
CA ALA A 114 11.90 6.76 6.66
C ALA A 114 12.01 6.71 5.13
N GLY A 115 13.01 6.02 4.59
CA GLY A 115 13.16 5.78 3.16
C GLY A 115 12.00 4.99 2.56
N LYS A 116 11.55 3.93 3.24
CA LYS A 116 10.36 3.14 2.87
C LYS A 116 9.12 4.04 2.77
N CYS A 117 8.86 4.84 3.79
CA CYS A 117 7.71 5.75 3.81
C CYS A 117 7.77 6.75 2.66
N LEU A 118 8.93 7.39 2.42
CA LEU A 118 9.12 8.31 1.29
C LEU A 118 8.90 7.65 -0.06
N PHE A 119 9.42 6.43 -0.24
CA PHE A 119 9.22 5.64 -1.46
C PHE A 119 7.73 5.36 -1.72
N LEU A 120 7.01 4.91 -0.69
CA LEU A 120 5.57 4.64 -0.79
C LEU A 120 4.77 5.91 -1.10
N LEU A 121 5.07 7.02 -0.42
CA LEU A 121 4.45 8.32 -0.70
C LEU A 121 4.72 8.78 -2.13
N TRP A 122 5.92 8.58 -2.65
CA TRP A 122 6.25 8.89 -4.06
C TRP A 122 5.46 8.03 -5.05
N CYS A 123 5.24 6.75 -4.73
CA CYS A 123 4.42 5.86 -5.55
C CYS A 123 2.93 6.20 -5.52
N MET A 124 2.44 6.86 -4.47
CA MET A 124 1.04 7.32 -4.33
C MET A 124 0.82 8.76 -4.80
N ALA A 125 1.89 9.53 -5.02
CA ALA A 125 1.79 10.95 -5.27
C ALA A 125 1.07 11.23 -6.61
N PRO A 126 0.10 12.17 -6.65
CA PRO A 126 -0.60 12.55 -7.87
C PRO A 126 0.26 13.52 -8.71
N VAL A 127 1.43 13.05 -9.13
CA VAL A 127 2.43 13.81 -9.90
C VAL A 127 2.71 13.12 -11.23
N SER A 128 3.11 13.87 -12.25
CA SER A 128 3.44 13.34 -13.58
C SER A 128 4.57 12.31 -13.58
N TRP A 129 5.40 12.33 -12.54
CA TRP A 129 6.51 11.41 -12.30
C TRP A 129 6.20 10.48 -11.12
N ASN A 130 4.95 10.00 -11.05
CA ASN A 130 4.50 9.05 -10.04
C ASN A 130 5.41 7.82 -10.02
N GLY A 131 5.90 7.44 -8.84
CA GLY A 131 6.91 6.40 -8.69
C GLY A 131 6.48 5.05 -9.23
N SER A 132 5.20 4.68 -9.06
CA SER A 132 4.69 3.40 -9.56
C SER A 132 4.70 3.33 -11.09
N GLN A 133 4.27 4.41 -11.76
CA GLN A 133 4.25 4.49 -13.23
C GLN A 133 5.67 4.50 -13.81
N VAL A 134 6.59 5.24 -13.18
CA VAL A 134 8.00 5.28 -13.59
C VAL A 134 8.65 3.91 -13.47
N LEU A 135 8.47 3.23 -12.33
CA LEU A 135 9.03 1.89 -12.11
C LEU A 135 8.40 0.86 -13.03
N TYR A 136 7.08 0.94 -13.24
CA TYR A 136 6.39 0.04 -14.14
C TYR A 136 6.93 0.14 -15.56
N ARG A 137 6.94 1.36 -16.12
CA ARG A 137 7.36 1.59 -17.50
C ARG A 137 8.83 1.25 -17.75
N ASN A 138 9.71 1.59 -16.80
CA ASN A 138 11.15 1.52 -17.01
C ASN A 138 11.77 0.19 -16.56
N VAL A 139 11.15 -0.52 -15.61
CA VAL A 139 11.73 -1.73 -14.98
C VAL A 139 10.82 -2.95 -15.17
N ILE A 140 9.58 -2.86 -14.69
CA ILE A 140 8.68 -4.02 -14.62
C ILE A 140 8.26 -4.48 -16.01
N ARG A 141 7.81 -3.54 -16.85
CA ARG A 141 7.31 -3.83 -18.20
C ARG A 141 8.38 -4.43 -19.13
N PRO A 142 9.60 -3.86 -19.23
CA PRO A 142 10.66 -4.48 -20.04
C PRO A 142 11.03 -5.89 -19.55
N TRP A 143 11.09 -6.10 -18.24
CA TRP A 143 11.35 -7.42 -17.67
C TRP A 143 10.23 -8.41 -17.98
N PHE A 144 8.97 -7.99 -17.81
CA PHE A 144 7.79 -8.79 -18.11
C PHE A 144 7.77 -9.21 -19.59
N LEU A 145 7.92 -8.26 -20.53
CA LEU A 145 7.92 -8.58 -21.96
C LEU A 145 9.02 -9.57 -22.34
N LYS A 146 10.18 -9.50 -21.68
CA LYS A 146 11.30 -10.42 -21.91
C LYS A 146 11.07 -11.82 -21.33
N HIS A 147 10.36 -11.95 -20.20
CA HIS A 147 10.31 -13.19 -19.42
C HIS A 147 8.92 -13.81 -19.26
N HIS A 148 7.84 -13.15 -19.69
CA HIS A 148 6.46 -13.60 -19.48
C HIS A 148 6.19 -15.02 -20.01
N GLN A 149 6.72 -15.39 -21.19
CA GLN A 149 6.56 -16.73 -21.76
C GLN A 149 7.18 -17.83 -20.88
N THR A 150 8.35 -17.57 -20.30
CA THR A 150 9.02 -18.49 -19.38
C THR A 150 8.24 -18.60 -18.07
N VAL A 151 7.74 -17.49 -17.55
CA VAL A 151 6.90 -17.52 -16.33
C VAL A 151 5.61 -18.29 -16.59
N ASP A 152 4.99 -18.11 -17.75
CA ASP A 152 3.77 -18.82 -18.15
C ASP A 152 3.97 -20.33 -18.27
N SER A 153 5.08 -20.78 -18.86
CA SER A 153 5.38 -22.22 -18.94
C SER A 153 5.59 -22.81 -17.54
N VAL A 154 6.32 -22.11 -16.66
CA VAL A 154 6.52 -22.54 -15.27
C VAL A 154 5.20 -22.60 -14.51
N LEU A 155 4.33 -21.60 -14.65
CA LEU A 155 3.01 -21.58 -14.01
C LEU A 155 2.12 -22.71 -14.50
N SER A 156 2.12 -22.99 -15.82
CA SER A 156 1.38 -24.11 -16.41
C SER A 156 1.88 -25.46 -15.89
N ASP A 157 3.20 -25.66 -15.84
CA ASP A 157 3.80 -26.89 -15.34
C ASP A 157 3.50 -27.11 -13.84
N LEU A 158 3.59 -26.04 -13.04
CA LEU A 158 3.23 -26.08 -11.62
C LEU A 158 1.74 -26.40 -11.43
N GLY A 159 0.86 -25.80 -12.23
CA GLY A 159 -0.58 -26.10 -12.23
C GLY A 159 -0.86 -27.56 -12.58
N GLY A 160 -0.21 -28.09 -13.62
CA GLY A 160 -0.31 -29.50 -14.01
C GLY A 160 0.17 -30.46 -12.92
N ARG A 161 1.31 -30.16 -12.28
CA ARG A 161 1.82 -30.94 -11.14
C ARG A 161 0.89 -30.88 -9.93
N ALA A 162 0.37 -29.70 -9.60
CA ALA A 162 -0.56 -29.52 -8.49
C ALA A 162 -1.86 -30.33 -8.72
N ALA A 163 -2.41 -30.29 -9.94
CA ALA A 163 -3.57 -31.09 -10.33
C ALA A 163 -3.29 -32.60 -10.24
N HIS A 164 -2.12 -33.04 -10.69
CA HIS A 164 -1.69 -34.44 -10.61
C HIS A 164 -1.49 -34.91 -9.16
N VAL A 165 -0.93 -34.07 -8.28
CA VAL A 165 -0.79 -34.38 -6.85
C VAL A 165 -2.18 -34.46 -6.19
N ALA A 166 -3.09 -33.55 -6.54
CA ALA A 166 -4.45 -33.56 -6.03
C ALA A 166 -5.26 -34.79 -6.45
N SER A 167 -4.96 -35.40 -7.61
CA SER A 167 -5.60 -36.64 -8.07
C SER A 167 -4.91 -37.92 -7.57
N THR A 168 -3.59 -37.89 -7.34
CA THR A 168 -2.78 -39.07 -6.99
C THR A 168 -2.67 -39.30 -5.48
N VAL A 169 -2.63 -38.24 -4.68
CA VAL A 169 -2.60 -38.33 -3.21
C VAL A 169 -4.04 -38.34 -2.72
N SER A 170 -4.38 -39.18 -1.74
CA SER A 170 -5.70 -39.06 -1.08
C SER A 170 -5.86 -37.62 -0.61
N ARG A 171 -6.98 -36.98 -0.94
CA ARG A 171 -7.26 -35.57 -0.62
C ARG A 171 -6.92 -35.27 0.85
N GLU A 172 -7.14 -36.24 1.72
CA GLU A 172 -6.82 -36.22 3.15
C GLU A 172 -5.31 -36.19 3.46
N GLY A 173 -4.47 -36.96 2.78
CA GLY A 173 -3.02 -37.00 3.00
C GLY A 173 -2.28 -35.76 2.51
N ALA A 174 -2.69 -35.20 1.35
CA ALA A 174 -2.13 -33.95 0.84
C ALA A 174 -2.54 -32.76 1.70
N ILE A 175 -3.80 -32.71 2.15
CA ILE A 175 -4.30 -31.71 3.10
C ILE A 175 -3.61 -31.86 4.45
N ALA A 176 -3.36 -33.08 4.91
CA ALA A 176 -2.65 -33.33 6.17
C ALA A 176 -1.18 -32.89 6.10
N PHE A 177 -0.46 -33.17 5.00
CA PHE A 177 0.94 -32.76 4.84
C PHE A 177 1.08 -31.24 4.64
N LEU A 178 0.25 -30.64 3.79
CA LEU A 178 0.21 -29.18 3.62
C LEU A 178 -0.24 -28.49 4.91
N GLY A 179 -1.23 -29.06 5.60
CA GLY A 179 -1.69 -28.61 6.90
C GLY A 179 -0.60 -28.70 7.97
N LEU A 180 0.18 -29.78 8.00
CA LEU A 180 1.31 -29.95 8.93
C LEU A 180 2.45 -28.98 8.62
N TYR A 181 2.77 -28.76 7.35
CA TYR A 181 3.77 -27.76 6.92
C TYR A 181 3.32 -26.33 7.23
N LEU A 182 2.05 -26.00 7.01
CA LEU A 182 1.48 -24.70 7.38
C LEU A 182 1.29 -24.54 8.91
N MET A 183 1.31 -25.64 9.67
CA MET A 183 1.19 -25.66 11.13
C MET A 183 2.55 -25.54 11.84
N PHE A 184 3.62 -26.14 11.30
CA PHE A 184 4.94 -26.21 11.96
C PHE A 184 6.12 -25.70 11.12
N GLY A 185 5.88 -25.34 9.85
CA GLY A 185 6.93 -24.86 8.95
C GLY A 185 7.29 -23.41 9.22
N TYR A 186 8.54 -23.15 9.57
CA TYR A 186 9.12 -21.80 9.67
C TYR A 186 8.95 -20.96 8.38
N GLY A 187 8.60 -21.58 7.23
CA GLY A 187 8.36 -20.92 5.94
C GLY A 187 6.89 -20.70 5.55
N ALA A 188 5.91 -21.06 6.40
CA ALA A 188 4.49 -20.96 6.05
C ALA A 188 4.03 -19.50 5.81
N SER A 189 4.49 -18.57 6.65
CA SER A 189 4.22 -17.14 6.50
C SER A 189 4.81 -16.59 5.19
N LEU A 190 6.07 -16.95 4.89
CA LEU A 190 6.72 -16.58 3.64
C LEU A 190 5.93 -17.11 2.43
N LEU A 191 5.50 -18.38 2.47
CA LEU A 191 4.73 -18.98 1.38
C LEU A 191 3.37 -18.28 1.18
N CYS A 192 2.61 -18.00 2.25
CA CYS A 192 1.35 -17.28 2.11
C CYS A 192 1.58 -15.83 1.61
N ASN A 193 2.67 -15.17 2.03
CA ASN A 193 3.01 -13.82 1.54
C ASN A 193 3.39 -13.84 0.05
N LEU A 194 4.21 -14.80 -0.38
CA LEU A 194 4.56 -14.95 -1.80
C LEU A 194 3.31 -15.23 -2.64
N ILE A 195 2.41 -16.09 -2.17
CA ILE A 195 1.12 -16.35 -2.86
C ILE A 195 0.25 -15.08 -2.89
N GLY A 196 0.19 -14.33 -1.79
CA GLY A 196 -0.61 -13.11 -1.68
C GLY A 196 -0.12 -11.94 -2.54
N PHE A 197 1.18 -11.88 -2.85
CA PHE A 197 1.77 -10.78 -3.63
C PHE A 197 2.25 -11.17 -5.03
N VAL A 198 2.98 -12.28 -5.19
CA VAL A 198 3.69 -12.60 -6.44
C VAL A 198 2.71 -12.99 -7.54
N TYR A 199 1.81 -13.93 -7.26
CA TYR A 199 0.85 -14.39 -8.27
C TYR A 199 -0.12 -13.27 -8.68
N PRO A 200 -0.80 -12.57 -7.74
CA PRO A 200 -1.64 -11.44 -8.07
C PRO A 200 -0.90 -10.30 -8.78
N ALA A 201 0.34 -9.98 -8.41
CA ALA A 201 1.12 -8.97 -9.13
C ALA A 201 1.39 -9.39 -10.57
N TYR A 202 1.74 -10.65 -10.81
CA TYR A 202 1.94 -11.16 -12.17
C TYR A 202 0.67 -11.07 -13.02
N VAL A 203 -0.48 -11.52 -12.50
CA VAL A 203 -1.74 -11.46 -13.27
C VAL A 203 -2.24 -10.01 -13.41
N SER A 204 -1.97 -9.14 -12.43
CA SER A 204 -2.23 -7.70 -12.55
C SER A 204 -1.41 -7.05 -13.66
N ILE A 205 -0.15 -7.43 -13.85
CA ILE A 205 0.67 -6.96 -15.00
C ILE A 205 0.03 -7.41 -16.31
N LYS A 206 -0.46 -8.66 -16.38
CA LYS A 206 -1.18 -9.16 -17.55
C LYS A 206 -2.47 -8.38 -17.82
N ALA A 207 -3.22 -8.02 -16.79
CA ALA A 207 -4.41 -7.20 -16.90
C ALA A 207 -4.06 -5.80 -17.45
N ILE A 208 -3.03 -5.15 -16.89
CA ILE A 208 -2.55 -3.82 -17.32
C ILE A 208 -2.13 -3.82 -18.80
N GLU A 209 -1.45 -4.87 -19.28
CA GLU A 209 -1.03 -4.99 -20.69
C GLU A 209 -2.14 -5.51 -21.61
N SER A 210 -3.28 -5.94 -21.08
CA SER A 210 -4.42 -6.37 -21.87
C SER A 210 -5.19 -5.18 -22.45
N SER A 211 -5.96 -5.42 -23.52
CA SER A 211 -6.84 -4.39 -24.08
C SER A 211 -8.15 -4.21 -23.30
N THR A 212 -8.49 -5.17 -22.41
CA THR A 212 -9.74 -5.21 -21.64
C THR A 212 -9.54 -4.61 -20.26
N LYS A 213 -10.26 -3.53 -19.97
CA LYS A 213 -10.15 -2.83 -18.69
C LYS A 213 -10.95 -3.44 -17.54
N ASP A 214 -11.83 -4.40 -17.81
CA ASP A 214 -12.60 -5.09 -16.77
C ASP A 214 -11.72 -6.01 -15.91
N ASP A 215 -10.63 -6.52 -16.48
CA ASP A 215 -9.64 -7.30 -15.75
C ASP A 215 -8.90 -6.44 -14.72
N ASP A 216 -8.65 -5.16 -15.06
CA ASP A 216 -8.01 -4.21 -14.14
C ASP A 216 -8.88 -4.00 -12.89
N THR A 217 -10.19 -3.79 -13.06
CA THR A 217 -11.12 -3.64 -11.93
C THR A 217 -11.15 -4.90 -11.06
N THR A 218 -11.09 -6.09 -11.67
CA THR A 218 -11.13 -7.36 -10.95
C THR A 218 -9.92 -7.52 -10.03
N TRP A 219 -8.72 -7.30 -10.56
CA TRP A 219 -7.50 -7.40 -9.76
C TRP A 219 -7.34 -6.24 -8.79
N LEU A 220 -7.80 -5.04 -9.13
CA LEU A 220 -7.84 -3.92 -8.19
C LEU A 220 -8.75 -4.22 -7.00
N THR A 221 -9.88 -4.89 -7.23
CA THR A 221 -10.78 -5.36 -6.16
C THR A 221 -10.09 -6.35 -5.23
N TYR A 222 -9.31 -7.30 -5.79
CA TYR A 222 -8.46 -8.19 -5.01
C TYR A 222 -7.51 -7.40 -4.11
N TRP A 223 -6.79 -6.43 -4.66
CA TRP A 223 -5.81 -5.63 -3.89
C TRP A 223 -6.46 -4.77 -2.80
N VAL A 224 -7.67 -4.24 -3.02
CA VAL A 224 -8.44 -3.55 -1.98
C VAL A 224 -8.77 -4.49 -0.83
N VAL A 225 -9.30 -5.68 -1.14
CA VAL A 225 -9.65 -6.69 -0.12
C VAL A 225 -8.41 -7.17 0.61
N TYR A 226 -7.33 -7.41 -0.13
CA TYR A 226 -6.04 -7.77 0.43
C TYR A 226 -5.51 -6.67 1.35
N GLY A 227 -5.56 -5.40 0.95
CA GLY A 227 -5.09 -4.29 1.78
C GLY A 227 -5.84 -4.15 3.10
N ILE A 228 -7.16 -4.35 3.11
CA ILE A 228 -7.95 -4.39 4.36
C ILE A 228 -7.59 -5.63 5.18
N PHE A 229 -7.44 -6.78 4.52
CA PHE A 229 -7.03 -8.02 5.15
C PHE A 229 -5.64 -7.89 5.80
N SER A 230 -4.66 -7.27 5.16
CA SER A 230 -3.31 -7.06 5.68
C SER A 230 -3.28 -6.24 6.97
N VAL A 231 -4.18 -5.27 7.11
CA VAL A 231 -4.33 -4.53 8.37
C VAL A 231 -4.85 -5.44 9.48
N ALA A 232 -5.88 -6.26 9.18
CA ALA A 232 -6.39 -7.24 10.13
C ALA A 232 -5.36 -8.32 10.46
N GLU A 233 -4.56 -8.73 9.47
CA GLU A 233 -3.51 -9.73 9.56
C GLU A 233 -2.42 -9.29 10.53
N PHE A 234 -1.98 -8.02 10.50
CA PHE A 234 -1.00 -7.52 11.46
C PHE A 234 -1.41 -7.78 12.93
N PHE A 235 -2.69 -7.52 13.25
CA PHE A 235 -3.23 -7.81 14.58
C PHE A 235 -3.43 -9.31 14.79
N SER A 236 -3.93 -10.01 13.78
CA SER A 236 -4.22 -11.45 13.84
C SER A 236 -2.95 -12.27 14.05
N ASP A 237 -1.85 -11.96 13.37
CA ASP A 237 -0.54 -12.59 13.54
C ASP A 237 -0.03 -12.39 14.97
N THR A 238 -0.27 -11.23 15.60
CA THR A 238 0.12 -10.98 16.99
C THR A 238 -0.59 -11.92 17.98
N PHE A 239 -1.88 -12.22 17.75
CA PHE A 239 -2.70 -12.98 18.69
C PHE A 239 -2.89 -14.46 18.33
N LEU A 240 -2.76 -14.83 17.05
CA LEU A 240 -3.13 -16.13 16.51
C LEU A 240 -1.95 -16.89 15.90
N TYR A 241 -0.72 -16.37 15.94
CA TYR A 241 0.45 -17.09 15.39
C TYR A 241 0.65 -18.48 16.03
N TRP A 242 0.24 -18.66 17.28
CA TRP A 242 0.35 -19.91 18.04
C TRP A 242 -0.84 -20.85 17.79
N PHE A 243 -1.92 -20.37 17.17
CA PHE A 243 -3.13 -21.16 16.95
C PHE A 243 -2.92 -22.14 15.80
N PRO A 244 -3.11 -23.46 16.02
CA PRO A 244 -2.93 -24.45 14.97
C PRO A 244 -3.92 -24.18 13.83
N PHE A 245 -3.45 -24.33 12.58
CA PHE A 245 -4.21 -24.09 11.34
C PHE A 245 -4.47 -22.62 10.95
N TYR A 246 -4.01 -21.62 11.71
CA TYR A 246 -4.19 -20.20 11.34
C TYR A 246 -3.64 -19.88 9.93
N TYR A 247 -2.39 -20.25 9.65
CA TYR A 247 -1.78 -20.03 8.32
C TYR A 247 -2.45 -20.84 7.20
N ALA A 248 -3.01 -22.01 7.52
CA ALA A 248 -3.79 -22.79 6.55
C ALA A 248 -5.07 -22.05 6.16
N GLY A 249 -5.81 -21.52 7.14
CA GLY A 249 -6.98 -20.68 6.90
C GLY A 249 -6.65 -19.42 6.10
N LYS A 250 -5.55 -18.75 6.45
CA LYS A 250 -5.03 -17.57 5.73
C LYS A 250 -4.73 -17.89 4.27
N CYS A 251 -3.96 -18.94 4.02
CA CYS A 251 -3.63 -19.35 2.66
C CYS A 251 -4.90 -19.74 1.86
N LEU A 252 -5.86 -20.47 2.46
CA LEU A 252 -7.14 -20.78 1.81
C LEU A 252 -7.96 -19.54 1.48
N PHE A 253 -8.02 -18.57 2.39
CA PHE A 253 -8.69 -17.29 2.18
C PHE A 253 -8.08 -16.53 0.99
N LEU A 254 -6.75 -16.42 0.93
CA LEU A 254 -6.07 -15.76 -0.19
C LEU A 254 -6.34 -16.49 -1.51
N LEU A 255 -6.25 -17.82 -1.52
CA LEU A 255 -6.56 -18.64 -2.70
C LEU A 255 -8.00 -18.43 -3.19
N TRP A 256 -8.97 -18.32 -2.27
CA TRP A 256 -10.36 -18.03 -2.61
C TRP A 256 -10.53 -16.61 -3.20
N CYS A 257 -9.79 -15.63 -2.70
CA CYS A 257 -9.80 -14.26 -3.22
C CYS A 257 -9.18 -14.13 -4.62
N MET A 258 -8.24 -15.00 -4.99
CA MET A 258 -7.61 -15.00 -6.32
C MET A 258 -8.22 -16.01 -7.31
N ALA A 259 -9.14 -16.86 -6.86
CA ALA A 259 -9.70 -17.92 -7.70
C ALA A 259 -10.54 -17.36 -8.86
N PRO A 260 -10.37 -17.87 -10.10
CA PRO A 260 -11.14 -17.43 -11.27
C PRO A 260 -12.53 -18.12 -11.28
N VAL A 261 -13.33 -17.87 -10.25
CA VAL A 261 -14.67 -18.45 -10.07
C VAL A 261 -15.71 -17.34 -9.94
N SER A 262 -16.97 -17.64 -10.30
CA SER A 262 -18.08 -16.67 -10.20
C SER A 262 -18.33 -16.18 -8.76
N TRP A 263 -17.94 -16.98 -7.77
CA TRP A 263 -17.96 -16.63 -6.35
C TRP A 263 -16.56 -16.32 -5.82
N ASN A 264 -15.83 -15.46 -6.54
CA ASN A 264 -14.50 -15.00 -6.15
C ASN A 264 -14.58 -14.25 -4.80
N GLY A 265 -13.70 -14.59 -3.86
CA GLY A 265 -13.76 -14.05 -2.50
C GLY A 265 -13.61 -12.54 -2.43
N SER A 266 -12.76 -11.95 -3.28
CA SER A 266 -12.57 -10.49 -3.28
C SER A 266 -13.83 -9.76 -3.72
N GLN A 267 -14.51 -10.25 -4.77
CA GLN A 267 -15.74 -9.66 -5.28
C GLN A 267 -16.89 -9.77 -4.26
N VAL A 268 -17.00 -10.93 -3.61
CA VAL A 268 -18.02 -11.20 -2.59
C VAL A 268 -17.83 -10.26 -1.38
N LEU A 269 -16.60 -10.16 -0.87
CA LEU A 269 -16.27 -9.30 0.26
C LEU A 269 -16.44 -7.82 -0.09
N TYR A 270 -16.01 -7.43 -1.29
CA TYR A 270 -16.18 -6.07 -1.75
C TYR A 270 -17.66 -5.68 -1.78
N ARG A 271 -18.48 -6.45 -2.48
CA ARG A 271 -19.91 -6.13 -2.66
C ARG A 271 -20.70 -6.16 -1.37
N ASN A 272 -20.42 -7.13 -0.48
CA ASN A 272 -21.25 -7.37 0.70
C ASN A 272 -20.77 -6.63 1.95
N VAL A 273 -19.47 -6.28 2.04
CA VAL A 273 -18.89 -5.71 3.26
C VAL A 273 -18.28 -4.32 2.98
N ILE A 274 -17.35 -4.25 2.04
CA ILE A 274 -16.55 -3.02 1.82
C ILE A 274 -17.42 -1.92 1.23
N ARG A 275 -18.19 -2.22 0.19
CA ARG A 275 -19.01 -1.24 -0.53
C ARG A 275 -20.10 -0.63 0.36
N PRO A 276 -20.91 -1.39 1.13
CA PRO A 276 -21.87 -0.78 2.05
C PRO A 276 -21.22 0.13 3.10
N TRP A 277 -20.07 -0.28 3.65
CA TRP A 277 -19.33 0.52 4.60
C TRP A 277 -18.80 1.82 3.98
N PHE A 278 -18.22 1.72 2.78
CA PHE A 278 -17.74 2.86 2.01
C PHE A 278 -18.87 3.85 1.72
N LEU A 279 -20.00 3.39 1.17
CA LEU A 279 -21.14 4.25 0.87
C LEU A 279 -21.68 4.98 2.11
N LYS A 280 -21.59 4.36 3.29
CA LYS A 280 -21.99 4.97 4.56
C LYS A 280 -21.02 6.03 5.08
N HIS A 281 -19.71 5.86 4.86
CA HIS A 281 -18.67 6.66 5.54
C HIS A 281 -17.79 7.51 4.62
N HIS A 282 -17.88 7.36 3.30
CA HIS A 282 -16.96 8.02 2.35
C HIS A 282 -16.98 9.54 2.45
N GLN A 283 -18.13 10.19 2.69
CA GLN A 283 -18.22 11.65 2.79
C GLN A 283 -17.38 12.21 3.94
N THR A 284 -17.39 11.54 5.10
CA THR A 284 -16.57 11.93 6.24
C THR A 284 -15.10 11.76 5.91
N VAL A 285 -14.72 10.60 5.35
CA VAL A 285 -13.32 10.34 4.97
C VAL A 285 -12.84 11.35 3.92
N ASP A 286 -13.68 11.71 2.95
CA ASP A 286 -13.38 12.70 1.92
C ASP A 286 -13.17 14.09 2.45
N SER A 287 -13.97 14.51 3.43
CA SER A 287 -13.79 15.81 4.09
C SER A 287 -12.43 15.89 4.81
N VAL A 288 -12.00 14.78 5.43
CA VAL A 288 -10.70 14.69 6.11
C VAL A 288 -9.57 14.65 5.09
N LEU A 289 -9.68 13.83 4.04
CA LEU A 289 -8.66 13.70 3.01
C LEU A 289 -8.48 14.97 2.17
N SER A 290 -9.57 15.69 1.87
CA SER A 290 -9.48 16.96 1.15
C SER A 290 -8.82 18.07 1.99
N ASP A 291 -9.11 18.14 3.29
CA ASP A 291 -8.43 19.04 4.23
C ASP A 291 -6.93 18.69 4.33
N LEU A 292 -6.60 17.41 4.50
CA LEU A 292 -5.22 16.93 4.57
C LEU A 292 -4.45 17.13 3.25
N GLY A 293 -5.07 16.79 2.11
CA GLY A 293 -4.49 16.92 0.78
C GLY A 293 -4.27 18.37 0.38
N GLY A 294 -5.25 19.24 0.62
CA GLY A 294 -5.12 20.68 0.42
C GLY A 294 -4.00 21.27 1.28
N ARG A 295 -3.83 20.76 2.50
CA ARG A 295 -2.71 21.12 3.38
C ARG A 295 -1.36 20.63 2.81
N ALA A 296 -1.24 19.35 2.47
CA ALA A 296 0.00 18.79 1.94
C ALA A 296 0.46 19.49 0.64
N ALA A 297 -0.45 19.74 -0.31
CA ALA A 297 -0.16 20.42 -1.57
C ALA A 297 0.34 21.87 -1.36
N HIS A 298 -0.23 22.58 -0.40
CA HIS A 298 0.22 23.92 -0.04
C HIS A 298 1.63 23.92 0.56
N VAL A 299 1.96 22.96 1.42
CA VAL A 299 3.33 22.82 1.97
C VAL A 299 4.31 22.48 0.86
N ALA A 300 4.00 21.49 0.02
CA ALA A 300 4.87 21.06 -1.08
C ALA A 300 5.18 22.20 -2.06
N SER A 301 4.16 22.90 -2.55
CA SER A 301 4.34 24.05 -3.45
C SER A 301 5.15 25.19 -2.82
N THR A 302 5.04 25.36 -1.49
CA THR A 302 5.82 26.36 -0.76
C THR A 302 7.28 25.98 -0.65
N VAL A 303 7.59 24.73 -0.28
CA VAL A 303 8.97 24.21 -0.21
C VAL A 303 9.63 24.27 -1.59
N SER A 304 8.94 23.84 -2.65
CA SER A 304 9.46 23.93 -4.02
C SER A 304 9.79 25.38 -4.39
N ARG A 305 8.92 26.34 -4.06
CA ARG A 305 9.17 27.76 -4.35
C ARG A 305 10.35 28.32 -3.57
N GLU A 306 10.57 27.87 -2.33
CA GLU A 306 11.71 28.29 -1.52
C GLU A 306 13.02 27.70 -2.06
N ALA A 307 13.04 26.40 -2.37
CA ALA A 307 14.18 25.75 -2.99
C ALA A 307 14.57 26.40 -4.33
N SER A 308 13.61 26.73 -5.20
CA SER A 308 13.88 27.43 -6.46
C SER A 308 14.46 28.84 -6.23
N LYS A 309 14.00 29.56 -5.20
CA LYS A 309 14.55 30.89 -4.85
C LYS A 309 15.97 30.78 -4.29
N GLU A 310 16.24 29.78 -3.47
CA GLU A 310 17.57 29.49 -2.95
C GLU A 310 18.54 29.19 -4.09
N ALA A 311 18.16 28.27 -4.99
CA ALA A 311 18.97 27.89 -6.15
C ALA A 311 19.27 29.08 -7.07
N MET A 312 18.27 29.94 -7.33
CA MET A 312 18.45 31.15 -8.14
C MET A 312 19.39 32.16 -7.47
N ARG A 313 19.31 32.32 -6.15
CA ARG A 313 20.25 33.17 -5.39
C ARG A 313 21.68 32.63 -5.41
N THR A 314 21.83 31.31 -5.35
CA THR A 314 23.14 30.66 -5.43
C THR A 314 23.74 30.80 -6.82
N ALA A 315 22.94 30.63 -7.88
CA ALA A 315 23.37 30.82 -9.26
C ALA A 315 23.85 32.27 -9.52
N LEU A 316 23.09 33.27 -9.06
CA LEU A 316 23.47 34.68 -9.16
C LEU A 316 24.76 35.01 -8.39
N ARG A 317 25.07 34.27 -7.31
CA ARG A 317 26.32 34.42 -6.55
C ARG A 317 27.53 33.74 -7.19
N THR A 318 27.32 32.83 -8.13
CA THR A 318 28.40 32.12 -8.85
C THR A 318 28.76 32.77 -10.18
N GLU A 319 28.00 33.77 -10.62
CA GLU A 319 28.23 34.55 -11.85
C GLU A 319 28.97 35.88 -11.58
N ASP A 320 29.15 36.27 -10.31
CA ASP A 320 29.99 37.40 -9.83
C ASP A 320 31.40 36.93 -9.42
#